data_AF-Q31A35-F1
#
_entry.id   AF-Q31A35-F1
#
_cell.length_a   1.000
_cell.length_b   1.000
_cell.length_c   1.000
_cell.angle_alpha   90.00
_cell.angle_beta   90.00
_cell.angle_gamma   90.00
#
_symmetry.space_group_name_H-M   'P 1'
#
loop_
_entity.id
_entity.type
_entity.pdbx_description
1 polymer ?
#
loop_
_entity_poly.entity_id
_entity_poly.type
_entity_poly.pdbx_seq_one_letter_code
_entity_poly.pdbx_strand_id
1 'polypeptide(L)'
;MFSNLFVKDKKAFTLVELVVVVGIIGILSAIAIPSFRNTVYKTRQKEATTLLSSYLRSAEAYYVEFGSIVQNTSELGHFLKITGCCSVCSWDHNPKYCKSNSPMNFNDRELVSWRTDNGLYTIAMHPQAEELIYFIAYPEHEMGFQGYGVAACFSGKYGIKKIIENNNNLEKITHPPGCGENNDDWVHP
;
A
#
# COMPACT_ATOMS: atom_id res chain seq x y z
N MET A 1 -14.04 -36.70 55.36
CA MET A 1 -13.79 -37.84 54.46
C MET A 1 -13.53 -37.26 53.06
N PHE A 2 -12.31 -36.75 52.85
CA PHE A 2 -11.91 -36.14 51.58
C PHE A 2 -11.18 -37.20 50.75
N SER A 3 -11.84 -37.71 49.72
CA SER A 3 -11.26 -38.67 48.79
C SER A 3 -11.26 -38.05 47.39
N ASN A 4 -10.13 -37.45 47.03
CA ASN A 4 -9.80 -37.01 45.68
C ASN A 4 -9.85 -38.19 44.70
N LEU A 5 -10.67 -38.09 43.64
CA LEU A 5 -10.63 -39.00 42.50
C LEU A 5 -10.08 -38.27 41.27
N PHE A 6 -8.78 -37.95 41.30
CA PHE A 6 -8.07 -37.61 40.06
C PHE A 6 -7.84 -38.89 39.27
N VAL A 7 -8.61 -39.09 38.21
CA VAL A 7 -8.39 -40.13 37.18
C VAL A 7 -6.95 -40.01 36.69
N LYS A 8 -6.16 -41.07 36.89
CA LYS A 8 -4.71 -41.09 36.64
C LYS A 8 -4.40 -41.92 35.40
N ASP A 9 -4.84 -41.47 34.23
CA ASP A 9 -4.23 -41.84 32.95
C ASP A 9 -3.25 -40.74 32.53
N LYS A 10 -2.14 -40.64 33.27
CA LYS A 10 -1.03 -39.76 32.91
C LYS A 10 -0.13 -40.47 31.91
N LYS A 11 -0.54 -40.54 30.64
CA LYS A 11 0.42 -40.69 29.53
C LYS A 11 1.26 -39.42 29.48
N ALA A 12 2.38 -39.42 30.19
CA ALA A 12 3.33 -38.31 30.11
C ALA A 12 3.97 -38.33 28.72
N PHE A 13 3.83 -37.22 27.98
CA PHE A 13 4.58 -37.00 26.74
C PHE A 13 6.06 -37.26 26.98
N THR A 14 6.71 -38.01 26.09
CA THR A 14 8.15 -38.23 26.21
C THR A 14 8.88 -36.95 25.84
N LEU A 15 10.01 -36.66 26.50
CA LEU A 15 10.84 -35.50 26.16
C LEU A 15 11.29 -35.57 24.69
N VAL A 16 11.57 -36.78 24.19
CA VAL A 16 11.97 -37.03 22.80
C VAL A 16 10.86 -36.65 21.82
N GLU A 17 9.61 -37.01 22.10
CA GLU A 17 8.46 -36.66 21.26
C GLU A 17 8.30 -35.14 21.14
N LEU A 18 8.48 -34.41 22.25
CA LEU A 18 8.44 -32.95 22.22
C LEU A 18 9.62 -32.36 21.43
N VAL A 19 10.83 -32.88 21.58
CA VAL A 19 12.04 -32.42 20.86
C VAL A 19 11.90 -32.61 19.35
N VAL A 20 11.37 -33.75 18.89
CA VAL A 20 11.16 -34.00 17.45
C VAL A 20 10.10 -33.05 16.89
N VAL A 21 9.00 -32.82 17.60
CA VAL A 21 7.92 -31.92 17.13
C VAL A 21 8.41 -30.48 16.99
N VAL A 22 9.11 -29.94 18.00
CA VAL A 22 9.66 -28.57 17.89
C VAL A 22 10.77 -28.48 16.83
N GLY A 23 11.51 -29.57 16.59
CA GLY A 23 12.48 -29.68 15.50
C GLY A 23 11.82 -29.56 14.12
N ILE A 24 10.73 -30.31 13.88
CA ILE A 24 9.99 -30.25 12.62
C ILE A 24 9.35 -28.87 12.41
N ILE A 25 8.69 -28.31 13.44
CA ILE A 25 8.09 -26.98 13.39
C ILE A 25 9.15 -25.90 13.10
N GLY A 26 10.34 -26.03 13.69
CA GLY A 26 11.46 -25.12 13.44
C GLY A 26 11.90 -25.09 11.98
N ILE A 27 12.07 -26.26 11.36
CA ILE A 27 12.47 -26.37 9.94
C ILE A 27 11.39 -25.79 9.02
N LEU A 28 10.13 -26.14 9.24
CA LEU A 28 9.02 -25.62 8.43
C LEU A 28 8.87 -24.10 8.56
N SER A 29 9.03 -23.56 9.78
CA SER A 29 8.90 -22.12 10.03
C SER A 29 9.99 -21.31 9.34
N ALA A 30 11.22 -21.82 9.26
CA ALA A 30 12.34 -21.14 8.61
C ALA A 30 12.08 -20.86 7.11
N ILE A 31 11.40 -21.78 6.41
CA ILE A 31 11.04 -21.63 4.99
C ILE A 31 9.73 -20.86 4.83
N ALA A 32 8.74 -21.12 5.70
CA ALA A 32 7.41 -20.54 5.58
C ALA A 32 7.36 -19.03 5.85
N ILE A 33 8.08 -18.54 6.88
CA ILE A 33 8.06 -17.12 7.28
C ILE A 33 8.46 -16.16 6.14
N PRO A 34 9.61 -16.33 5.46
CA PRO A 34 10.00 -15.41 4.38
C PRO A 34 9.02 -15.45 3.20
N SER A 35 8.54 -16.63 2.82
CA SER A 35 7.56 -16.80 1.73
C SER A 35 6.21 -16.14 2.05
N PHE A 36 5.73 -16.31 3.29
CA PHE A 36 4.49 -15.70 3.75
C PHE A 36 4.59 -14.17 3.77
N ARG A 37 5.71 -13.60 4.25
CA ARG A 37 5.92 -12.14 4.25
C ARG A 37 5.86 -11.54 2.85
N ASN A 38 6.51 -12.16 1.86
CA ASN A 38 6.45 -11.74 0.46
C ASN A 38 5.00 -11.77 -0.07
N THR A 39 4.25 -12.82 0.24
CA THR A 39 2.83 -12.92 -0.15
C THR A 39 2.00 -11.78 0.43
N VAL A 40 2.17 -11.49 1.73
CA VAL A 40 1.49 -10.37 2.40
C VAL A 40 1.83 -9.02 1.75
N TYR A 41 3.10 -8.80 1.39
CA TYR A 41 3.52 -7.56 0.73
C TYR A 41 2.92 -7.41 -0.67
N LYS A 42 2.85 -8.49 -1.45
CA LYS A 42 2.16 -8.50 -2.75
C LYS A 42 0.67 -8.22 -2.62
N THR A 43 0.02 -8.78 -1.59
CA THR A 43 -1.39 -8.47 -1.31
C THR A 43 -1.59 -6.99 -1.01
N ARG A 44 -0.73 -6.39 -0.18
CA ARG A 44 -0.77 -4.96 0.14
C ARG A 44 -0.47 -4.08 -1.07
N GLN A 45 0.43 -4.51 -1.95
CA GLN A 45 0.67 -3.83 -3.22
C GLN A 45 -0.58 -3.83 -4.10
N LYS A 46 -1.31 -4.94 -4.16
CA LYS A 46 -2.60 -5.03 -4.87
C LYS A 46 -3.67 -4.11 -4.28
N GLU A 47 -3.67 -3.91 -2.97
CA GLU A 47 -4.54 -2.90 -2.32
C GLU A 47 -4.19 -1.49 -2.82
N ALA A 48 -2.90 -1.14 -2.86
CA ALA A 48 -2.44 0.14 -3.39
C ALA A 48 -2.79 0.31 -4.89
N THR A 49 -2.63 -0.73 -5.71
CA THR A 49 -3.06 -0.76 -7.11
C THR A 49 -4.55 -0.46 -7.25
N THR A 50 -5.38 -1.09 -6.41
CA THR A 50 -6.83 -0.88 -6.42
C THR A 50 -7.19 0.54 -6.01
N LEU A 51 -6.48 1.09 -5.02
CA LEU A 51 -6.64 2.47 -4.58
C LEU A 51 -6.28 3.46 -5.70
N LEU A 52 -5.12 3.31 -6.33
CA LEU A 52 -4.70 4.16 -7.44
C LEU A 52 -5.66 4.05 -8.64
N SER A 53 -6.22 2.86 -8.92
CA SER A 53 -7.23 2.70 -9.96
C SER A 53 -8.50 3.53 -9.70
N SER A 54 -8.86 3.70 -8.43
CA SER A 54 -9.99 4.54 -8.03
C SER A 54 -9.65 6.03 -8.20
N TYR A 55 -8.41 6.43 -7.89
CA TYR A 55 -7.93 7.79 -8.16
C TYR A 55 -7.90 8.12 -9.65
N LEU A 56 -7.44 7.20 -10.51
CA LEU A 56 -7.48 7.42 -11.96
C LEU A 56 -8.91 7.62 -12.48
N ARG A 57 -9.87 6.84 -11.99
CA ARG A 57 -11.29 7.01 -12.37
C ARG A 57 -11.85 8.37 -11.93
N SER A 58 -11.49 8.81 -10.72
CA SER A 58 -11.91 10.12 -10.22
C SER A 58 -11.27 11.26 -11.04
N ALA A 59 -9.96 11.15 -11.34
CA ALA A 59 -9.24 12.12 -12.15
C ALA A 59 -9.79 12.21 -13.59
N GLU A 60 -10.14 11.07 -14.18
CA GLU A 60 -10.80 11.00 -15.48
C GLU A 60 -12.19 11.65 -15.46
N ALA A 61 -13.02 11.32 -14.47
CA ALA A 61 -14.33 11.94 -14.31
C ALA A 61 -14.24 13.46 -14.15
N TYR A 62 -13.27 13.93 -13.35
CA TYR A 62 -13.00 15.36 -13.18
C TYR A 62 -12.55 16.04 -14.48
N TYR A 63 -11.67 15.40 -15.24
CA TYR A 63 -11.25 15.93 -16.54
C TYR A 63 -12.42 16.01 -17.53
N VAL A 64 -13.30 15.01 -17.57
CA VAL A 64 -14.48 15.01 -18.44
C VAL A 64 -15.47 16.11 -18.05
N GLU A 65 -15.66 16.36 -16.75
CA GLU A 65 -16.62 17.35 -16.26
C GLU A 65 -16.10 18.80 -16.38
N PHE A 66 -14.84 19.03 -16.01
CA PHE A 66 -14.28 20.38 -15.87
C PHE A 66 -13.26 20.76 -16.95
N GLY A 67 -12.83 19.81 -17.78
CA GLY A 67 -11.86 20.05 -18.86
C GLY A 67 -10.42 20.29 -18.40
N SER A 68 -10.11 20.07 -17.11
CA SER A 68 -8.79 20.26 -16.50
C SER A 68 -8.40 19.06 -15.65
N ILE A 69 -7.11 18.75 -15.53
CA ILE A 69 -6.63 17.70 -14.61
C ILE A 69 -6.66 18.17 -13.15
N VAL A 70 -6.88 17.21 -12.24
CA VAL A 70 -6.92 17.47 -10.80
C VAL A 70 -5.55 17.94 -10.27
N GLN A 71 -5.54 18.98 -9.44
CA GLN A 71 -4.33 19.57 -8.87
C GLN A 71 -4.10 19.18 -7.42
N ASN A 72 -5.16 18.82 -6.70
CA ASN A 72 -5.11 18.54 -5.26
C ASN A 72 -6.20 17.52 -4.84
N THR A 73 -6.16 17.08 -3.58
CA THR A 73 -7.14 16.13 -3.03
C THR A 73 -8.57 16.67 -2.97
N SER A 74 -8.76 18.00 -2.96
CA SER A 74 -10.09 18.59 -2.98
C SER A 74 -10.78 18.30 -4.32
N GLU A 75 -10.09 18.58 -5.42
CA GLU A 75 -10.54 18.33 -6.79
C GLU A 75 -10.71 16.83 -7.09
N LEU A 76 -9.72 16.02 -6.70
CA LEU A 76 -9.82 14.56 -6.81
C LEU A 76 -10.95 13.99 -5.94
N GLY A 77 -11.33 14.70 -4.88
CA GLY A 77 -12.37 14.35 -3.93
C GLY A 77 -13.81 14.53 -4.44
N HIS A 78 -14.03 15.16 -5.60
CA HIS A 78 -15.37 15.40 -6.15
C HIS A 78 -16.14 14.10 -6.45
N PHE A 79 -15.46 13.09 -6.97
CA PHE A 79 -16.06 11.81 -7.37
C PHE A 79 -15.61 10.63 -6.50
N LEU A 80 -14.79 10.90 -5.48
CA LEU A 80 -14.24 9.87 -4.61
C LEU A 80 -14.06 10.40 -3.20
N LYS A 81 -14.35 9.56 -2.20
CA LYS A 81 -13.96 9.85 -0.83
C LYS A 81 -12.50 9.47 -0.61
N ILE A 82 -11.64 10.47 -0.41
CA ILE A 82 -10.24 10.29 -0.06
C ILE A 82 -10.13 10.29 1.45
N THR A 83 -9.87 9.11 2.00
CA THR A 83 -9.55 8.96 3.41
C THR A 83 -8.11 8.54 3.58
N GLY A 84 -7.49 9.04 4.63
CA GLY A 84 -6.19 8.52 5.01
C GLY A 84 -5.70 9.03 6.34
N CYS A 85 -4.51 8.60 6.67
CA CYS A 85 -3.80 9.09 7.82
C CYS A 85 -3.05 10.35 7.39
N CYS A 86 -3.14 11.43 8.17
CA CYS A 86 -2.36 12.60 7.82
C CYS A 86 -0.91 12.43 8.31
N SER A 87 0.03 12.70 7.41
CA SER A 87 1.47 12.51 7.64
C SER A 87 2.08 13.61 8.51
N VAL A 88 1.40 14.77 8.64
CA VAL A 88 1.93 16.02 9.25
C VAL A 88 1.09 16.57 10.41
N CYS A 89 0.05 15.86 10.87
CA CYS A 89 -0.86 16.34 11.93
C CYS A 89 -0.34 16.07 13.34
N SER A 90 0.82 15.42 13.46
CA SER A 90 1.58 15.31 14.69
C SER A 90 3.00 15.79 14.44
N TRP A 91 3.57 16.50 15.40
CA TRP A 91 5.00 16.86 15.45
C TRP A 91 5.95 15.64 15.38
N ASP A 92 5.39 14.45 15.50
CA ASP A 92 6.03 13.16 15.29
C ASP A 92 5.48 12.54 13.99
N HIS A 93 6.30 12.45 12.94
CA HIS A 93 5.93 11.89 11.62
C HIS A 93 5.79 10.35 11.66
N ASN A 94 5.43 9.81 12.82
CA ASN A 94 5.47 8.39 13.15
C ASN A 94 4.32 7.64 12.47
N PRO A 95 4.62 6.66 11.59
CA PRO A 95 3.58 5.83 10.95
C PRO A 95 2.69 5.08 11.95
N LYS A 96 3.12 4.90 13.21
CA LYS A 96 2.28 4.33 14.29
C LYS A 96 1.03 5.15 14.58
N TYR A 97 1.04 6.46 14.28
CA TYR A 97 -0.12 7.34 14.46
C TYR A 97 -1.35 6.83 13.71
N CYS A 98 -1.16 6.19 12.54
CA CYS A 98 -2.24 5.67 11.71
C CYS A 98 -2.93 4.44 12.30
N LYS A 99 -2.28 3.74 13.25
CA LYS A 99 -2.87 2.59 13.94
C LYS A 99 -3.72 2.99 15.13
N SER A 100 -3.42 4.13 15.75
CA SER A 100 -4.06 4.59 16.98
C SER A 100 -5.16 5.63 16.76
N ASN A 101 -5.30 6.18 15.56
CA ASN A 101 -6.24 7.26 15.26
C ASN A 101 -7.14 6.92 14.09
N SER A 102 -8.32 7.53 14.07
CA SER A 102 -9.28 7.35 12.98
C SER A 102 -8.78 8.03 11.70
N PRO A 103 -9.04 7.45 10.51
CA PRO A 103 -8.72 8.07 9.23
C PRO A 103 -9.39 9.43 9.09
N MET A 104 -8.65 10.40 8.54
CA MET A 104 -9.15 11.73 8.20
C MET A 104 -9.72 11.74 6.78
N ASN A 105 -10.69 12.61 6.53
CA ASN A 105 -11.16 12.93 5.18
C ASN A 105 -10.26 14.02 4.58
N PHE A 106 -9.84 13.83 3.33
CA PHE A 106 -9.00 14.78 2.58
C PHE A 106 -9.74 15.50 1.45
N ASN A 107 -11.04 15.26 1.26
CA ASN A 107 -11.83 15.92 0.22
C ASN A 107 -11.96 17.45 0.41
N ASP A 108 -11.74 17.98 1.62
CA ASP A 108 -11.78 19.43 1.89
C ASP A 108 -10.37 20.01 2.08
N ARG A 109 -9.35 19.33 1.54
CA ARG A 109 -7.94 19.69 1.72
C ARG A 109 -7.28 19.82 0.36
N GLU A 110 -6.37 20.78 0.25
CA GLU A 110 -5.60 21.00 -0.97
C GLU A 110 -4.22 20.32 -0.85
N LEU A 111 -4.20 18.99 -0.71
CA LEU A 111 -2.96 18.22 -0.58
C LEU A 111 -2.59 17.55 -1.89
N VAL A 112 -1.29 17.40 -2.11
CA VAL A 112 -0.71 16.57 -3.18
C VAL A 112 -0.05 15.30 -2.65
N SER A 113 0.00 15.13 -1.32
CA SER A 113 0.43 13.87 -0.72
C SER A 113 -0.30 13.60 0.58
N TRP A 114 -0.63 12.34 0.80
CA TRP A 114 -1.30 11.84 2.00
C TRP A 114 -0.93 10.39 2.23
N ARG A 115 -1.07 9.92 3.47
CA ARG A 115 -0.82 8.52 3.80
C ARG A 115 -2.13 7.75 3.79
N THR A 116 -2.11 6.48 3.37
CA THR A 116 -3.28 5.61 3.44
C THR A 116 -3.75 5.43 4.87
N ASP A 117 -5.02 5.08 5.04
CA ASP A 117 -5.66 4.82 6.33
C ASP A 117 -4.90 3.80 7.19
N ASN A 118 -4.41 2.73 6.57
CA ASN A 118 -3.62 1.69 7.21
C ASN A 118 -2.15 2.07 7.48
N GLY A 119 -1.71 3.25 7.02
CA GLY A 119 -0.34 3.74 7.20
C GLY A 119 0.71 3.00 6.36
N LEU A 120 0.30 2.15 5.42
CA LEU A 120 1.20 1.28 4.66
C LEU A 120 1.80 1.95 3.42
N TYR A 121 1.11 2.94 2.86
CA TYR A 121 1.56 3.67 1.68
C TYR A 121 1.42 5.17 1.87
N THR A 122 2.40 5.92 1.38
CA THR A 122 2.28 7.35 1.16
C THR A 122 1.94 7.57 -0.31
N ILE A 123 0.77 8.14 -0.58
CA ILE A 123 0.35 8.52 -1.92
C ILE A 123 0.91 9.91 -2.21
N ALA A 124 1.55 10.05 -3.34
CA ALA A 124 1.95 11.33 -3.91
C ALA A 124 1.25 11.49 -5.25
N MET A 125 0.73 12.69 -5.47
CA MET A 125 0.06 13.12 -6.67
C MET A 125 0.88 14.24 -7.27
N HIS A 126 1.09 14.16 -8.57
CA HIS A 126 1.89 15.13 -9.29
C HIS A 126 1.15 15.48 -10.59
N PRO A 127 0.40 16.58 -10.59
CA PRO A 127 -0.11 17.16 -11.82
C PRO A 127 1.08 17.64 -12.68
N GLN A 128 1.04 17.36 -13.98
CA GLN A 128 2.02 17.80 -14.97
C GLN A 128 1.31 18.45 -16.14
N ALA A 129 1.67 19.71 -16.41
CA ALA A 129 0.95 20.52 -17.40
C ALA A 129 -0.57 20.49 -17.13
N GLU A 130 -1.39 20.73 -18.16
CA GLU A 130 -2.85 20.81 -18.04
C GLU A 130 -3.58 19.49 -18.34
N GLU A 131 -2.85 18.46 -18.78
CA GLU A 131 -3.45 17.24 -19.35
C GLU A 131 -2.86 15.93 -18.83
N LEU A 132 -1.81 15.94 -18.00
CA LEU A 132 -1.17 14.74 -17.49
C LEU A 132 -1.15 14.75 -15.97
N ILE A 133 -1.48 13.62 -15.35
CA ILE A 133 -1.34 13.44 -13.92
C ILE A 133 -0.78 12.07 -13.61
N TYR A 134 0.06 12.02 -12.58
CA TYR A 134 0.53 10.77 -12.03
C TYR A 134 0.35 10.66 -10.52
N PHE A 135 0.15 9.43 -10.10
CA PHE A 135 0.05 9.00 -8.71
C PHE A 135 1.14 7.98 -8.43
N ILE A 136 1.82 8.13 -7.30
CA ILE A 136 2.81 7.17 -6.83
C ILE A 136 2.43 6.77 -5.41
N ALA A 137 2.27 5.47 -5.19
CA ALA A 137 2.11 4.88 -3.88
C ALA A 137 3.48 4.37 -3.40
N TYR A 138 4.12 5.16 -2.54
CA TYR A 138 5.37 4.80 -1.89
C TYR A 138 5.10 3.90 -0.69
N PRO A 139 5.67 2.68 -0.64
CA PRO A 139 5.49 1.78 0.49
C PRO A 139 6.26 2.31 1.70
N GLU A 140 5.62 2.28 2.87
CA GLU A 140 6.17 2.74 4.14
C GLU A 140 6.79 1.56 4.92
N HIS A 141 7.77 1.85 5.79
CA HIS A 141 8.44 0.86 6.66
C HIS A 141 9.14 -0.27 5.88
N GLU A 142 9.01 -1.52 6.35
CA GLU A 142 9.66 -2.74 5.84
C GLU A 142 9.36 -3.01 4.36
N MET A 143 8.22 -2.55 3.86
CA MET A 143 7.83 -2.72 2.45
C MET A 143 8.62 -1.78 1.53
N GLY A 144 9.01 -0.61 2.04
CA GLY A 144 9.86 0.38 1.36
C GLY A 144 11.14 -0.22 0.80
N PHE A 145 11.82 -1.02 1.63
CA PHE A 145 13.09 -1.66 1.29
C PHE A 145 12.96 -2.83 0.30
N GLN A 146 11.75 -3.31 0.05
CA GLN A 146 11.49 -4.45 -0.83
C GLN A 146 10.92 -4.04 -2.18
N GLY A 147 10.75 -2.74 -2.45
CA GLY A 147 10.37 -2.25 -3.77
C GLY A 147 8.89 -2.41 -4.15
N TYR A 148 7.97 -2.70 -3.21
CA TYR A 148 6.53 -2.91 -3.53
C TYR A 148 5.73 -1.61 -3.80
N GLY A 149 6.33 -0.64 -4.50
CA GLY A 149 5.66 0.58 -4.90
C GLY A 149 4.68 0.35 -6.04
N VAL A 150 3.76 1.29 -6.23
CA VAL A 150 2.84 1.30 -7.37
C VAL A 150 2.81 2.69 -7.99
N ALA A 151 2.90 2.78 -9.31
CA ALA A 151 2.72 4.02 -10.06
C ALA A 151 1.44 3.93 -10.90
N ALA A 152 0.78 5.05 -11.08
CA ALA A 152 -0.35 5.18 -11.97
C ALA A 152 -0.31 6.53 -12.68
N CYS A 153 -0.84 6.61 -13.90
CA CYS A 153 -0.95 7.86 -14.62
C CYS A 153 -2.22 7.91 -15.47
N PHE A 154 -2.66 9.13 -15.74
CA PHE A 154 -3.78 9.46 -16.62
C PHE A 154 -3.41 10.65 -17.50
N SER A 155 -3.66 10.52 -18.81
CA SER A 155 -3.59 11.63 -19.76
C SER A 155 -4.98 12.00 -20.26
N GLY A 156 -5.41 13.22 -19.97
CA GLY A 156 -6.65 13.82 -20.48
C GLY A 156 -6.64 13.99 -22.00
N LYS A 157 -5.50 14.39 -22.58
CA LYS A 157 -5.32 14.57 -24.04
C LYS A 157 -5.63 13.30 -24.84
N TYR A 158 -5.11 12.16 -24.36
CA TYR A 158 -5.18 10.89 -25.07
C TYR A 158 -6.21 9.91 -24.48
N GLY A 159 -6.80 10.23 -23.32
CA GLY A 159 -7.70 9.32 -22.60
C GLY A 159 -7.01 8.04 -22.10
N ILE A 160 -5.68 8.05 -21.96
CA ILE A 160 -4.88 6.86 -21.60
C ILE A 160 -4.74 6.77 -20.07
N LYS A 161 -4.93 5.57 -19.53
CA LYS A 161 -4.68 5.22 -18.12
C LYS A 161 -3.71 4.05 -18.04
N LYS A 162 -2.73 4.13 -17.14
CA LYS A 162 -1.74 3.06 -16.93
C LYS A 162 -1.46 2.89 -15.44
N ILE A 163 -1.27 1.65 -14.99
CA ILE A 163 -0.86 1.32 -13.62
C ILE A 163 0.28 0.30 -13.71
N ILE A 164 1.33 0.49 -12.91
CA ILE A 164 2.49 -0.40 -12.83
C ILE A 164 2.79 -0.70 -11.38
N GLU A 165 2.94 -1.99 -11.10
CA GLU A 165 3.44 -2.52 -9.83
C GLU A 165 4.93 -2.79 -9.97
N ASN A 166 5.72 -2.29 -9.02
CA ASN A 166 7.13 -2.61 -8.99
C ASN A 166 7.35 -4.01 -8.41
N ASN A 167 7.86 -4.89 -9.25
CA ASN A 167 8.11 -6.28 -8.94
C ASN A 167 9.61 -6.56 -8.68
N ASN A 168 10.46 -5.55 -8.83
CA ASN A 168 11.91 -5.66 -8.69
C ASN A 168 12.35 -5.11 -7.35
N ASN A 169 12.84 -6.00 -6.47
CA ASN A 169 13.27 -5.71 -5.09
C ASN A 169 14.45 -4.73 -4.94
N LEU A 170 14.84 -3.99 -5.99
CA LEU A 170 16.09 -3.23 -6.06
C LEU A 170 15.97 -1.83 -6.68
N GLU A 171 14.89 -1.50 -7.38
CA GLU A 171 14.71 -0.18 -8.00
C GLU A 171 13.55 0.54 -7.31
N LYS A 172 13.70 1.82 -6.99
CA LYS A 172 12.57 2.63 -6.47
C LYS A 172 11.79 3.14 -7.67
N ILE A 173 10.46 3.17 -7.59
CA ILE A 173 9.66 3.94 -8.54
C ILE A 173 9.93 5.42 -8.25
N THR A 174 10.79 6.04 -9.02
CA THR A 174 11.15 7.47 -8.93
C THR A 174 10.40 8.31 -9.95
N HIS A 175 9.92 7.69 -11.03
CA HIS A 175 9.18 8.35 -12.11
C HIS A 175 7.95 7.49 -12.49
N PRO A 176 6.79 8.12 -12.73
CA PRO A 176 5.64 7.42 -13.30
C PRO A 176 5.93 6.99 -14.75
N PRO A 177 5.33 5.90 -15.23
CA PRO A 177 5.48 5.50 -16.62
C PRO A 177 4.86 6.51 -17.59
N GLY A 178 5.38 6.56 -18.81
CA GLY A 178 4.85 7.36 -19.92
C GLY A 178 3.34 7.10 -20.15
N CYS A 179 2.51 8.06 -19.73
CA CYS A 179 1.13 8.23 -20.18
C CYS A 179 1.03 9.26 -21.33
N GLY A 180 2.16 9.60 -21.96
CA GLY A 180 2.26 10.52 -23.10
C GLY A 180 2.41 9.81 -24.46
N GLU A 181 2.67 10.61 -25.50
CA GLU A 181 2.70 10.18 -26.91
C GLU A 181 3.80 9.13 -27.20
N ASN A 182 4.90 9.17 -26.45
CA ASN A 182 5.92 8.13 -26.45
C ASN A 182 5.74 7.29 -25.18
N ASN A 183 5.43 6.02 -25.35
CA ASN A 183 5.22 5.03 -24.29
C ASN A 183 6.54 4.64 -23.58
N ASP A 184 7.54 5.51 -23.67
CA ASP A 184 8.97 5.26 -23.56
C ASP A 184 9.57 6.19 -22.50
N ASP A 185 9.03 6.14 -21.28
CA ASP A 185 9.81 6.51 -20.10
C ASP A 185 9.74 5.33 -19.16
N TRP A 186 10.75 4.47 -19.33
CA TRP A 186 10.96 3.29 -18.53
C TRP A 186 11.39 3.70 -17.12
N VAL A 187 10.82 2.98 -16.17
CA VAL A 187 11.33 2.84 -14.80
C VAL A 187 12.79 2.39 -14.90
N HIS A 188 13.72 3.31 -14.61
CA HIS A 188 15.14 3.05 -14.36
C HIS A 188 15.61 4.05 -13.29
N PRO A 189 16.66 3.70 -12.53
CA PRO A 189 16.74 3.68 -11.06
C PRO A 189 16.68 5.03 -10.33
#